data_AF-A0A2P6TDZ3-F1
#
_entry.id   AF-A0A2P6TDZ3-F1
#
_cell.length_a   1.000
_cell.length_b   1.000
_cell.length_c   1.000
_cell.angle_alpha   90.00
_cell.angle_beta   90.00
_cell.angle_gamma   90.00
#
_symmetry.space_group_name_H-M   'P 1'
#
loop_
_entity.id
_entity.type
_entity.pdbx_description
1 polymer ?
#
loop_
_entity_poly.entity_id
_entity_poly.type
_entity_poly.pdbx_seq_one_letter_code
_entity_poly.pdbx_strand_id
1 'polypeptide(L)'
;MALGALLGPLYGGGFWVALRQLAAVYYLAGFVLHYVAPRMFPVRTVQVAQPRKGQVAWEATYSIGALLVKAGVWTIVEQLYASGRSKLYTGWPPTAQQAGYMVLSIVALDYLHDAWFYWTHRLLHWKPLYRHIHAMHHQSTAPTPFAGYSFHVVEAVIVFANEVLVCFLFPIHLGLHRVYHLFTTIIHEGGHAGYEIAPFIPSVESLVALLLLGRRPCAALNTVRHHDMHHRYPPYHFSLYMTHWDRWCGTEHPKYRSDVSQHFMEADSSSKAAAAGAAAARQSSRDPSTPMQPAAAPAPSRATVAWFGPRPAAGIRAGPLAKPWCIQAAAGSSHSSSPGSSDAAAAAAAGAARHSPAAAAMAAAHPPPLMKPEGASNILPIRELNEFRRGVGLCIYRRDGLVFAARRLDDPQGSWQMPQGGIDPLENPMRAALRELHEETSIQSARIVASIDHWLEYTFPTRVREPGSILKYRGQTQKWFLLEFSGSDDEIDIAGCSHPEFSEFGWRPLDSLPAGVVHFKQGVYSQVAAHFGPEIARRCGAAVRMRA
;
A
#
# COMPACT_ATOMS: atom_id res chain seq x y z
N MET A 1 11.87 -34.60 -17.23
CA MET A 1 12.04 -34.18 -18.64
C MET A 1 11.36 -32.85 -19.00
N ALA A 2 10.23 -32.44 -18.39
CA ALA A 2 9.50 -31.23 -18.81
C ALA A 2 10.18 -29.87 -18.47
N LEU A 3 10.85 -29.74 -17.31
CA LEU A 3 11.45 -28.46 -16.89
C LEU A 3 12.71 -28.06 -17.69
N GLY A 4 13.55 -29.05 -18.03
CA GLY A 4 14.77 -28.82 -18.81
C GLY A 4 14.48 -28.39 -20.25
N ALA A 5 13.41 -28.94 -20.86
CA ALA A 5 12.95 -28.51 -22.17
C ALA A 5 12.37 -27.08 -22.15
N LEU A 6 11.68 -26.71 -21.05
CA LEU A 6 11.08 -25.39 -20.87
C LEU A 6 12.15 -24.28 -20.75
N LEU A 7 13.22 -24.53 -19.97
CA LEU A 7 14.25 -23.54 -19.69
C LEU A 7 15.37 -23.49 -20.76
N GLY A 8 15.61 -24.59 -21.48
CA GLY A 8 16.69 -24.69 -22.45
C GLY A 8 18.08 -24.75 -21.80
N PRO A 9 19.16 -24.41 -22.54
CA PRO A 9 20.52 -24.41 -21.99
C PRO A 9 20.64 -23.35 -20.90
N LEU A 10 21.41 -23.63 -19.85
CA LEU A 10 21.55 -22.71 -18.72
C LEU A 10 22.06 -21.34 -19.17
N TYR A 11 23.09 -21.30 -20.00
CA TYR A 11 23.61 -20.10 -20.65
C TYR A 11 23.84 -20.37 -22.13
N GLY A 12 23.89 -19.31 -22.93
CA GLY A 12 23.93 -19.37 -24.39
C GLY A 12 22.54 -19.35 -25.02
N GLY A 13 22.49 -19.11 -26.34
CA GLY A 13 21.23 -18.90 -27.07
C GLY A 13 20.67 -17.47 -26.97
N GLY A 14 21.36 -16.57 -26.27
CA GLY A 14 21.12 -15.13 -26.28
C GLY A 14 19.81 -14.70 -25.62
N PHE A 15 19.33 -13.53 -26.04
CA PHE A 15 18.24 -12.80 -25.40
C PHE A 15 16.97 -13.63 -25.18
N TRP A 16 16.53 -14.39 -26.20
CA TRP A 16 15.27 -15.12 -26.12
C TRP A 16 15.33 -16.31 -25.16
N VAL A 17 16.48 -16.97 -25.03
CA VAL A 17 16.67 -18.02 -24.02
C VAL A 17 16.66 -17.41 -22.63
N ALA A 18 17.40 -16.31 -22.42
CA ALA A 18 17.42 -15.58 -21.15
C ALA A 18 16.02 -15.11 -20.73
N LEU A 19 15.27 -14.49 -21.65
CA LEU A 19 13.91 -14.01 -21.39
C LEU A 19 12.96 -15.15 -21.05
N ARG A 20 13.03 -16.27 -21.77
CA ARG A 20 12.19 -17.44 -21.49
C ARG A 20 12.49 -18.02 -20.11
N GLN A 21 13.76 -18.14 -19.73
CA GLN A 21 14.14 -18.60 -18.39
C GLN A 21 13.60 -17.67 -17.30
N LEU A 22 13.82 -16.37 -17.46
CA LEU A 22 13.36 -15.34 -16.53
C LEU A 22 11.84 -15.35 -16.39
N ALA A 23 11.12 -15.31 -17.50
CA ALA A 23 9.66 -15.33 -17.50
C ALA A 23 9.11 -16.62 -16.88
N ALA A 24 9.68 -17.78 -17.22
CA ALA A 24 9.26 -19.05 -16.65
C ALA A 24 9.47 -19.08 -15.13
N VAL A 25 10.65 -18.68 -14.64
CA VAL A 25 10.94 -18.67 -13.20
C VAL A 25 10.11 -17.63 -12.46
N TYR A 26 10.07 -16.39 -12.94
CA TYR A 26 9.32 -15.29 -12.33
C TYR A 26 7.83 -15.61 -12.25
N TYR A 27 7.16 -15.90 -13.37
CA TYR A 27 5.72 -16.13 -13.34
C TYR A 27 5.33 -17.41 -12.61
N LEU A 28 6.16 -18.46 -12.64
CA LEU A 28 5.91 -19.67 -11.86
C LEU A 28 6.10 -19.43 -10.36
N ALA A 29 7.19 -18.77 -9.96
CA ALA A 29 7.46 -18.47 -8.56
C ALA A 29 6.42 -17.50 -7.99
N GLY A 30 6.12 -16.41 -8.69
CA GLY A 30 5.02 -15.50 -8.33
C GLY A 30 3.66 -16.21 -8.22
N PHE A 31 3.34 -17.13 -9.15
CA PHE A 31 2.12 -17.94 -9.06
C PHE A 31 2.12 -18.84 -7.82
N VAL A 32 3.22 -19.53 -7.55
CA VAL A 32 3.35 -20.42 -6.39
C VAL A 32 3.26 -19.61 -5.10
N LEU A 33 4.02 -18.53 -4.98
CA LEU A 33 4.04 -17.66 -3.79
C LEU A 33 2.69 -17.01 -3.54
N HIS A 34 1.95 -16.61 -4.59
CA HIS A 34 0.67 -15.92 -4.42
C HIS A 34 -0.50 -16.87 -4.22
N TYR A 35 -0.60 -17.93 -5.04
CA TYR A 35 -1.78 -18.79 -5.07
C TYR A 35 -1.61 -20.13 -4.35
N VAL A 36 -0.43 -20.74 -4.40
CA VAL A 36 -0.23 -22.12 -3.93
C VAL A 36 0.23 -22.16 -2.48
N ALA A 37 1.32 -21.47 -2.16
CA ALA A 37 1.96 -21.55 -0.84
C ALA A 37 1.03 -21.17 0.32
N PRO A 38 0.23 -20.07 0.25
CA PRO A 38 -0.71 -19.72 1.32
C PRO A 38 -1.83 -20.75 1.56
N ARG A 39 -2.11 -21.60 0.56
CA ARG A 39 -3.13 -22.66 0.65
C ARG A 39 -2.57 -23.98 1.13
N MET A 40 -1.29 -24.25 0.87
CA MET A 40 -0.62 -25.49 1.24
C MET A 40 0.02 -25.42 2.62
N PHE A 41 0.39 -24.22 3.09
CA PHE A 41 1.11 -24.03 4.34
C PHE A 41 0.42 -22.99 5.22
N PRO A 42 0.48 -23.15 6.56
CA PRO A 42 0.05 -22.12 7.48
C PRO A 42 1.01 -20.92 7.37
N VAL A 43 0.56 -19.87 6.69
CA VAL A 43 1.32 -18.62 6.54
C VAL A 43 0.73 -17.53 7.41
N ARG A 44 1.58 -16.63 7.90
CA ARG A 44 1.15 -15.49 8.71
C ARG A 44 1.27 -14.20 7.91
N THR A 45 0.13 -13.53 7.71
CA THR A 45 0.11 -12.30 6.92
C THR A 45 0.85 -11.16 7.63
N VAL A 46 1.63 -10.42 6.85
CA VAL A 46 2.40 -9.25 7.26
C VAL A 46 1.66 -7.97 6.90
N GLN A 47 0.85 -8.04 5.84
CA GLN A 47 0.13 -6.91 5.28
C GLN A 47 -1.05 -6.50 6.13
N VAL A 48 -1.22 -5.18 6.23
CA VAL A 48 -2.37 -4.58 6.93
C VAL A 48 -3.59 -4.48 6.01
N ALA A 49 -3.38 -4.49 4.70
CA ALA A 49 -4.43 -4.35 3.68
C ALA A 49 -4.30 -5.44 2.62
N GLN A 50 -5.40 -5.73 1.92
CA GLN A 50 -5.42 -6.67 0.80
C GLN A 50 -5.08 -5.97 -0.52
N PRO A 51 -4.46 -6.67 -1.49
CA PRO A 51 -4.26 -6.14 -2.84
C PRO A 51 -5.56 -5.71 -3.49
N ARG A 52 -5.53 -4.62 -4.26
CA ARG A 52 -6.73 -4.11 -4.97
C ARG A 52 -7.17 -5.08 -6.06
N LYS A 53 -8.45 -5.05 -6.42
CA LYS A 53 -8.98 -5.83 -7.55
C LYS A 53 -8.20 -5.49 -8.82
N GLY A 54 -7.65 -6.51 -9.47
CA GLY A 54 -6.84 -6.35 -10.68
C GLY A 54 -5.37 -5.98 -10.45
N GLN A 55 -4.95 -5.71 -9.20
CA GLN A 55 -3.57 -5.34 -8.89
C GLN A 55 -2.57 -6.44 -9.27
N VAL A 56 -2.87 -7.71 -8.95
CA VAL A 56 -2.01 -8.86 -9.33
C VAL A 56 -1.74 -8.88 -10.84
N ALA A 57 -2.79 -8.71 -11.65
CA ALA A 57 -2.67 -8.72 -13.10
C ALA A 57 -1.90 -7.50 -13.62
N TRP A 58 -2.11 -6.33 -13.01
CA TRP A 58 -1.35 -5.12 -13.33
C TRP A 58 0.13 -5.29 -12.99
N GLU A 59 0.46 -5.76 -11.78
CA GLU A 59 1.84 -5.98 -11.34
C GLU A 59 2.57 -6.98 -12.25
N ALA A 60 1.92 -8.10 -12.57
CA ALA A 60 2.43 -9.15 -13.45
C ALA A 60 2.59 -8.69 -14.90
N THR A 61 1.73 -7.80 -15.39
CA THR A 61 1.86 -7.25 -16.75
C THR A 61 2.96 -6.19 -16.80
N TYR A 62 3.04 -5.35 -15.78
CA TYR A 62 4.02 -4.27 -15.73
C TYR A 62 5.45 -4.78 -15.52
N SER A 63 5.63 -5.96 -14.93
CA SER A 63 6.94 -6.60 -14.77
C SER A 63 7.62 -7.00 -16.09
N ILE A 64 6.89 -7.05 -17.21
CA ILE A 64 7.45 -7.42 -18.53
C ILE A 64 8.63 -6.52 -18.90
N GLY A 65 8.55 -5.22 -18.62
CA GLY A 65 9.63 -4.27 -18.94
C GLY A 65 10.93 -4.61 -18.20
N ALA A 66 10.86 -4.88 -16.91
CA ALA A 66 12.01 -5.27 -16.10
C ALA A 66 12.59 -6.62 -16.54
N LEU A 67 11.75 -7.59 -16.89
CA LEU A 67 12.18 -8.89 -17.41
C LEU A 67 12.94 -8.75 -18.74
N LEU A 68 12.49 -7.87 -19.65
CA LEU A 68 13.19 -7.58 -20.90
C LEU A 68 14.56 -6.95 -20.64
N VAL A 69 14.65 -5.99 -19.72
CA VAL A 69 15.93 -5.37 -19.33
C VAL A 69 16.88 -6.43 -18.77
N LYS A 70 16.42 -7.27 -17.84
CA LYS A 70 17.25 -8.32 -17.23
C LYS A 70 17.72 -9.36 -18.25
N ALA A 71 16.87 -9.75 -19.20
CA ALA A 71 17.28 -10.62 -20.32
C ALA A 71 18.37 -9.97 -21.19
N GLY A 72 18.29 -8.65 -21.41
CA GLY A 72 19.32 -7.86 -22.07
C GLY A 72 20.64 -7.87 -21.29
N VAL A 73 20.58 -7.63 -19.97
CA VAL A 73 21.73 -7.70 -19.07
C VAL A 73 22.42 -9.06 -19.15
N TRP A 74 21.67 -10.16 -19.12
CA TRP A 74 22.22 -11.51 -19.24
C TRP A 74 22.86 -11.78 -20.60
N THR A 75 22.29 -11.21 -21.66
CA THR A 75 22.90 -11.28 -23.00
C THR A 75 24.24 -10.54 -23.03
N ILE A 76 24.34 -9.38 -22.37
CA ILE A 76 25.60 -8.64 -22.23
C ILE A 76 26.63 -9.46 -21.45
N VAL A 77 26.24 -10.10 -20.35
CA VAL A 77 27.12 -10.99 -19.56
C VAL A 77 27.68 -12.12 -20.42
N GLU A 78 26.84 -12.77 -21.25
CA GLU A 78 27.29 -13.80 -22.18
C GLU A 78 28.27 -13.26 -23.24
N GLN A 79 28.02 -12.06 -23.76
CA GLN A 79 28.93 -11.41 -24.71
C GLN A 79 30.26 -11.02 -24.06
N LEU A 80 30.24 -10.57 -22.80
CA LEU A 80 31.45 -10.27 -22.03
C LEU A 80 32.28 -11.52 -21.76
N TYR A 81 31.64 -12.67 -21.54
CA TYR A 81 32.33 -13.96 -21.48
C TYR A 81 32.92 -14.34 -22.85
N ALA A 82 32.09 -14.32 -23.92
CA ALA A 82 32.50 -14.74 -25.26
C ALA A 82 33.64 -13.88 -25.84
N SER A 83 33.69 -12.60 -25.48
CA SER A 83 34.76 -11.67 -25.89
C SER A 83 36.00 -11.71 -24.99
N GLY A 84 36.00 -12.49 -23.90
CA GLY A 84 37.11 -12.54 -22.94
C GLY A 84 37.31 -11.23 -22.15
N ARG A 85 36.29 -10.35 -22.11
CA ARG A 85 36.35 -9.02 -21.47
C ARG A 85 35.94 -9.03 -20.00
N SER A 86 35.66 -10.20 -19.42
CA SER A 86 35.25 -10.37 -18.03
C SER A 86 36.08 -11.45 -17.35
N LYS A 87 35.95 -11.58 -16.03
CA LYS A 87 36.57 -12.66 -15.25
C LYS A 87 35.70 -13.94 -15.24
N LEU A 88 34.69 -14.01 -16.10
CA LEU A 88 33.81 -15.18 -16.19
C LEU A 88 34.57 -16.38 -16.74
N TYR A 89 34.28 -17.56 -16.18
CA TYR A 89 34.83 -18.82 -16.66
C TYR A 89 33.73 -19.88 -16.78
N THR A 90 34.03 -20.96 -17.50
CA THR A 90 33.17 -22.14 -17.61
C THR A 90 33.96 -23.40 -17.26
N GLY A 91 33.24 -24.51 -17.10
CA GLY A 91 33.82 -25.81 -16.77
C GLY A 91 33.50 -26.25 -15.36
N TRP A 92 33.45 -27.57 -15.15
CA TRP A 92 33.22 -28.16 -13.84
C TRP A 92 34.42 -27.92 -12.93
N PRO A 93 34.26 -27.67 -11.60
CA PRO A 93 35.39 -27.60 -10.68
C PRO A 93 35.96 -29.02 -10.42
N PRO A 94 37.14 -29.40 -10.98
CA PRO A 94 37.70 -30.73 -10.75
C PRO A 94 38.23 -30.96 -9.33
N THR A 95 38.49 -29.90 -8.56
CA THR A 95 39.07 -30.00 -7.21
C THR A 95 38.12 -29.50 -6.13
N ALA A 96 38.27 -30.05 -4.92
CA ALA A 96 37.54 -29.57 -3.73
C ALA A 96 37.81 -28.09 -3.44
N GLN A 97 39.03 -27.60 -3.72
CA GLN A 97 39.38 -26.19 -3.57
C GLN A 97 38.58 -25.29 -4.52
N GLN A 98 38.45 -25.67 -5.79
CA GLN A 98 37.64 -24.92 -6.75
C GLN A 98 36.14 -24.99 -6.43
N ALA A 99 35.65 -26.13 -5.94
CA ALA A 99 34.28 -26.23 -5.44
C ALA A 99 34.05 -25.31 -4.22
N GLY A 100 35.01 -25.29 -3.28
CA GLY A 100 34.99 -24.38 -2.12
C GLY A 100 35.00 -22.91 -2.55
N TYR A 101 35.81 -22.56 -3.56
CA TYR A 101 35.82 -21.23 -4.16
C TYR A 101 34.46 -20.85 -4.77
N MET A 102 33.77 -21.78 -5.45
CA MET A 102 32.42 -21.52 -5.95
C MET A 102 31.42 -21.24 -4.83
N VAL A 103 31.51 -21.93 -3.69
CA VAL A 103 30.66 -21.65 -2.52
C VAL A 103 30.98 -20.27 -1.94
N LEU A 104 32.27 -19.94 -1.76
CA LEU A 104 32.69 -18.62 -1.28
C LEU A 104 32.27 -17.50 -2.25
N SER A 105 32.21 -17.79 -3.55
CA SER A 105 31.72 -16.85 -4.55
C SER A 105 30.23 -16.52 -4.35
N ILE A 106 29.41 -17.47 -3.90
CA ILE A 106 27.99 -17.21 -3.57
C ILE A 106 27.88 -16.24 -2.40
N VAL A 107 28.64 -16.46 -1.32
CA VAL A 107 28.68 -15.57 -0.15
C VAL A 107 29.12 -14.16 -0.56
N ALA A 108 30.15 -14.05 -1.41
CA ALA A 108 30.59 -12.77 -1.93
C ALA A 108 29.50 -12.08 -2.79
N LEU A 109 28.80 -12.85 -3.63
CA LEU A 109 27.70 -12.34 -4.44
C LEU A 109 26.51 -11.88 -3.58
N ASP A 110 26.15 -12.62 -2.53
CA ASP A 110 25.08 -12.26 -1.59
C ASP A 110 25.39 -10.89 -0.96
N TYR A 111 26.59 -10.71 -0.42
CA TYR A 111 26.99 -9.45 0.22
C TYR A 111 27.08 -8.27 -0.76
N LEU A 112 27.66 -8.49 -1.95
CA LEU A 112 27.77 -7.44 -2.99
C LEU A 112 26.40 -7.04 -3.54
N HIS A 113 25.51 -8.02 -3.71
CA HIS A 113 24.17 -7.76 -4.18
C HIS A 113 23.33 -7.04 -3.13
N ASP A 114 23.42 -7.42 -1.85
CA ASP A 114 22.75 -6.72 -0.75
C ASP A 114 23.21 -5.26 -0.67
N ALA A 115 24.53 -5.03 -0.73
CA ALA A 115 25.11 -3.69 -0.72
C ALA A 115 24.63 -2.86 -1.93
N TRP A 116 24.69 -3.43 -3.14
CA TRP A 116 24.23 -2.75 -4.35
C TRP A 116 22.75 -2.38 -4.25
N PHE A 117 21.92 -3.34 -3.82
CA PHE A 117 20.49 -3.11 -3.67
C PHE A 117 20.22 -2.01 -2.65
N TYR A 118 20.81 -2.07 -1.45
CA TYR A 118 20.64 -1.04 -0.43
C TYR A 118 20.93 0.38 -0.97
N TRP A 119 22.10 0.57 -1.57
CA TRP A 119 22.53 1.90 -2.01
C TRP A 119 21.73 2.40 -3.21
N THR A 120 21.45 1.53 -4.19
CA THR A 120 20.66 1.92 -5.36
C THR A 120 19.20 2.14 -5.01
N HIS A 121 18.63 1.35 -4.11
CA HIS A 121 17.28 1.53 -3.61
C HIS A 121 17.16 2.84 -2.83
N ARG A 122 18.09 3.13 -1.92
CA ARG A 122 18.15 4.43 -1.23
C ARG A 122 18.30 5.60 -2.19
N LEU A 123 19.12 5.46 -3.24
CA LEU A 123 19.26 6.45 -4.31
C LEU A 123 17.93 6.66 -5.05
N LEU A 124 17.17 5.60 -5.33
CA LEU A 124 15.86 5.68 -5.97
C LEU A 124 14.82 6.44 -5.13
N HIS A 125 15.03 6.58 -3.82
CA HIS A 125 14.23 7.45 -2.93
C HIS A 125 14.66 8.91 -2.91
N TRP A 126 15.72 9.28 -3.62
CA TRP A 126 16.02 10.69 -3.86
C TRP A 126 14.90 11.33 -4.69
N LYS A 127 14.39 12.48 -4.26
CA LYS A 127 13.16 13.13 -4.77
C LYS A 127 12.96 13.09 -6.30
N PRO A 128 13.98 13.37 -7.15
CA PRO A 128 13.83 13.30 -8.60
C PRO A 128 13.63 11.86 -9.12
N LEU A 129 14.42 10.90 -8.63
CA LEU A 129 14.31 9.50 -9.04
C LEU A 129 13.04 8.87 -8.47
N TYR A 130 12.67 9.21 -7.24
CA TYR A 130 11.44 8.72 -6.63
C TYR A 130 10.24 9.12 -7.49
N ARG A 131 10.06 10.42 -7.74
CA ARG A 131 8.87 10.93 -8.44
C ARG A 131 8.66 10.32 -9.84
N HIS A 132 9.75 10.09 -10.58
CA HIS A 132 9.66 9.73 -12.00
C HIS A 132 9.88 8.24 -12.27
N ILE A 133 10.52 7.52 -11.35
CA ILE A 133 10.99 6.16 -11.57
C ILE A 133 10.40 5.23 -10.50
N HIS A 134 10.73 5.49 -9.23
CA HIS A 134 10.43 4.54 -8.14
C HIS A 134 9.01 4.67 -7.56
N ALA A 135 8.36 5.81 -7.75
CA ALA A 135 7.00 6.07 -7.29
C ALA A 135 6.00 5.03 -7.79
N MET A 136 6.24 4.44 -8.97
CA MET A 136 5.36 3.41 -9.51
C MET A 136 5.42 2.11 -8.72
N HIS A 137 6.61 1.71 -8.30
CA HIS A 137 6.80 0.54 -7.42
C HIS A 137 6.02 0.71 -6.11
N HIS A 138 6.05 1.93 -5.55
CA HIS A 138 5.31 2.31 -4.32
C HIS A 138 3.80 2.50 -4.52
N GLN A 139 3.26 2.38 -5.73
CA GLN A 139 1.80 2.41 -5.92
C GLN A 139 1.14 1.18 -5.31
N SER A 140 1.87 0.07 -5.16
CA SER A 140 1.40 -1.16 -4.54
C SER A 140 1.50 -1.11 -3.02
N THR A 141 0.56 -0.43 -2.36
CA THR A 141 0.55 -0.31 -0.89
C THR A 141 0.29 -1.63 -0.14
N ALA A 142 -0.18 -2.67 -0.86
CA ALA A 142 -0.24 -4.06 -0.39
C ALA A 142 0.36 -4.93 -1.51
N PRO A 143 1.69 -4.98 -1.64
CA PRO A 143 2.35 -5.56 -2.80
C PRO A 143 2.13 -7.07 -2.88
N THR A 144 2.06 -7.63 -4.09
CA THR A 144 2.05 -9.10 -4.25
C THR A 144 3.42 -9.58 -4.67
N PRO A 145 3.72 -10.91 -4.72
CA PRO A 145 4.99 -11.39 -5.26
C PRO A 145 5.38 -10.73 -6.60
N PHE A 146 4.40 -10.46 -7.47
CA PHE A 146 4.62 -9.82 -8.75
C PHE A 146 5.01 -8.34 -8.68
N ALA A 147 4.87 -7.68 -7.53
CA ALA A 147 5.42 -6.34 -7.31
C ALA A 147 6.95 -6.34 -7.34
N GLY A 148 7.58 -7.51 -7.10
CA GLY A 148 9.02 -7.69 -7.06
C GLY A 148 9.75 -7.08 -8.25
N TYR A 149 9.25 -7.27 -9.48
CA TYR A 149 9.75 -6.62 -10.71
C TYR A 149 8.76 -5.63 -11.34
N SER A 150 7.72 -5.24 -10.61
CA SER A 150 6.77 -4.22 -11.07
C SER A 150 7.31 -2.82 -10.80
N PHE A 151 8.28 -2.40 -11.62
CA PHE A 151 8.91 -1.10 -11.52
C PHE A 151 9.37 -0.57 -12.88
N HIS A 152 9.75 0.71 -12.91
CA HIS A 152 10.11 1.40 -14.14
C HIS A 152 11.37 0.80 -14.79
N VAL A 153 11.45 0.81 -16.14
CA VAL A 153 12.58 0.22 -16.88
C VAL A 153 13.94 0.83 -16.53
N VAL A 154 13.98 2.12 -16.18
CA VAL A 154 15.22 2.78 -15.73
C VAL A 154 15.65 2.26 -14.35
N GLU A 155 14.71 1.99 -13.46
CA GLU A 155 15.00 1.34 -12.18
C GLU A 155 15.51 -0.09 -12.41
N ALA A 156 14.93 -0.82 -13.37
CA ALA A 156 15.46 -2.12 -13.78
C ALA A 156 16.94 -2.04 -14.22
N VAL A 157 17.30 -1.05 -15.03
CA VAL A 157 18.69 -0.85 -15.48
C VAL A 157 19.61 -0.57 -14.29
N ILE A 158 19.19 0.27 -13.35
CA ILE A 158 19.98 0.62 -12.16
C ILE A 158 20.19 -0.60 -11.26
N VAL A 159 19.09 -1.30 -10.92
CA VAL A 159 19.14 -2.41 -9.97
C VAL A 159 19.89 -3.61 -10.56
N PHE A 160 19.68 -3.93 -11.85
CA PHE A 160 20.34 -5.06 -12.51
C PHE A 160 21.75 -4.77 -13.02
N ALA A 161 22.26 -3.55 -12.92
CA ALA A 161 23.64 -3.24 -13.30
C ALA A 161 24.67 -4.05 -12.48
N ASN A 162 24.34 -4.44 -11.24
CA ASN A 162 25.22 -5.28 -10.43
C ASN A 162 25.60 -6.59 -11.12
N GLU A 163 24.69 -7.16 -11.91
CA GLU A 163 24.88 -8.47 -12.52
C GLU A 163 25.99 -8.41 -13.58
N VAL A 164 26.22 -7.24 -14.17
CA VAL A 164 27.35 -6.96 -15.07
C VAL A 164 28.60 -6.63 -14.26
N LEU A 165 28.49 -5.78 -13.24
CA LEU A 165 29.64 -5.29 -12.48
C LEU A 165 30.42 -6.41 -11.77
N VAL A 166 29.72 -7.38 -11.18
CA VAL A 166 30.38 -8.50 -10.47
C VAL A 166 31.27 -9.33 -11.39
N CYS A 167 30.98 -9.35 -12.69
CA CYS A 167 31.76 -10.07 -13.70
C CYS A 167 33.20 -9.54 -13.87
N PHE A 168 33.51 -8.36 -13.31
CA PHE A 168 34.84 -7.75 -13.35
C PHE A 168 35.58 -7.81 -12.01
N LEU A 169 34.89 -8.11 -10.91
CA LEU A 169 35.46 -8.04 -9.56
C LEU A 169 36.32 -9.28 -9.27
N PHE A 170 35.75 -10.47 -9.43
CA PHE A 170 36.43 -11.74 -9.17
C PHE A 170 35.98 -12.82 -10.17
N PRO A 171 36.75 -13.92 -10.34
CA PRO A 171 36.34 -15.02 -11.20
C PRO A 171 35.01 -15.64 -10.77
N ILE A 172 34.04 -15.71 -11.68
CA ILE A 172 32.72 -16.30 -11.41
C ILE A 172 32.40 -17.31 -12.51
N HIS A 173 31.93 -18.50 -12.12
CA HIS A 173 31.46 -19.48 -13.09
C HIS A 173 30.19 -18.97 -13.77
N LEU A 174 30.14 -18.95 -15.10
CA LEU A 174 29.03 -18.37 -15.89
C LEU A 174 27.68 -19.03 -15.56
N GLY A 175 27.65 -20.36 -15.40
CA GLY A 175 26.45 -21.06 -14.98
C GLY A 175 26.02 -20.72 -13.54
N LEU A 176 26.98 -20.49 -12.64
CA LEU A 176 26.69 -20.10 -11.25
C LEU A 176 26.07 -18.70 -11.23
N HIS A 177 26.65 -17.75 -11.97
CA HIS A 177 26.09 -16.41 -12.15
C HIS A 177 24.63 -16.47 -12.61
N ARG A 178 24.34 -17.27 -13.64
CA ARG A 178 22.97 -17.44 -14.14
C ARG A 178 22.01 -18.02 -13.11
N VAL A 179 22.38 -19.13 -12.45
CA VAL A 179 21.53 -19.76 -11.42
C VAL A 179 21.32 -18.82 -10.24
N TYR A 180 22.38 -18.14 -9.82
CA TYR A 180 22.32 -17.14 -8.76
C TYR A 180 21.30 -16.05 -9.08
N HIS A 181 21.37 -15.42 -10.27
CA HIS A 181 20.43 -14.34 -10.62
C HIS A 181 19.00 -14.82 -10.96
N LEU A 182 18.81 -16.11 -11.28
CA LEU A 182 17.48 -16.74 -11.28
C LEU A 182 16.95 -16.89 -9.84
N PHE A 183 17.80 -17.33 -8.92
CA PHE A 183 17.44 -17.45 -7.51
C PHE A 183 17.13 -16.09 -6.88
N THR A 184 17.94 -15.05 -7.13
CA THR A 184 17.67 -13.71 -6.62
C THR A 184 16.36 -13.11 -7.16
N THR A 185 15.90 -13.56 -8.35
CA THR A 185 14.57 -13.20 -8.86
C THR A 185 13.46 -13.68 -7.91
N ILE A 186 13.54 -14.93 -7.46
CA ILE A 186 12.59 -15.51 -6.49
C ILE A 186 12.66 -14.77 -5.16
N ILE A 187 13.86 -14.33 -4.75
CA ILE A 187 14.03 -13.57 -3.50
C ILE A 187 13.33 -12.20 -3.57
N HIS A 188 13.46 -11.48 -4.69
CA HIS A 188 12.76 -10.21 -4.87
C HIS A 188 11.23 -10.39 -4.81
N GLU A 189 10.68 -11.46 -5.39
CA GLU A 189 9.26 -11.77 -5.28
C GLU A 189 8.87 -12.16 -3.84
N GLY A 190 9.69 -12.96 -3.17
CA GLY A 190 9.46 -13.40 -1.80
C GLY A 190 9.39 -12.24 -0.79
N GLY A 191 10.21 -11.20 -0.98
CA GLY A 191 10.14 -9.97 -0.18
C GLY A 191 8.80 -9.22 -0.28
N HIS A 192 7.99 -9.51 -1.30
CA HIS A 192 6.67 -8.94 -1.54
C HIS A 192 5.53 -9.95 -1.37
N ALA A 193 5.79 -11.11 -0.76
CA ALA A 193 4.79 -12.17 -0.67
C ALA A 193 3.54 -11.80 0.15
N GLY A 194 3.65 -10.80 1.03
CA GLY A 194 2.56 -10.33 1.89
C GLY A 194 2.33 -11.17 3.14
N TYR A 195 3.17 -12.18 3.36
CA TYR A 195 3.19 -13.04 4.54
C TYR A 195 4.63 -13.43 4.87
N GLU A 196 4.91 -13.72 6.14
CA GLU A 196 6.21 -14.27 6.51
C GLU A 196 6.33 -15.66 5.92
N ILE A 197 7.26 -15.82 4.99
CA ILE A 197 7.69 -17.13 4.53
C ILE A 197 8.54 -17.65 5.70
N ALA A 198 8.07 -18.67 6.40
CA ALA A 198 8.78 -19.25 7.54
C ALA A 198 9.22 -20.68 7.22
N PRO A 199 10.52 -20.94 6.97
CA PRO A 199 11.59 -19.96 6.78
C PRO A 199 11.73 -19.52 5.31
N PHE A 200 11.78 -18.21 5.10
CA PHE A 200 12.34 -17.58 3.93
C PHE A 200 13.84 -17.83 4.04
N ILE A 201 14.42 -18.55 3.09
CA ILE A 201 15.86 -18.83 3.07
C ILE A 201 16.45 -18.05 1.89
N PRO A 202 16.65 -16.72 2.03
CA PRO A 202 17.07 -15.88 0.91
C PRO A 202 18.56 -15.90 0.64
N SER A 203 19.38 -16.47 1.53
CA SER A 203 20.84 -16.53 1.39
C SER A 203 21.42 -17.76 2.08
N VAL A 204 22.68 -18.08 1.79
CA VAL A 204 23.42 -19.17 2.46
C VAL A 204 23.51 -18.91 3.97
N GLU A 205 23.69 -17.67 4.39
CA GLU A 205 23.71 -17.28 5.80
C GLU A 205 22.35 -17.47 6.46
N SER A 206 21.26 -17.23 5.75
CA SER A 206 19.90 -17.48 6.24
C SER A 206 19.62 -18.97 6.41
N LEU A 207 20.17 -19.81 5.51
CA LEU A 207 20.14 -21.27 5.64
C LEU A 207 20.93 -21.73 6.86
N VAL A 208 22.16 -21.21 7.03
CA VAL A 208 23.01 -21.51 8.19
C VAL A 208 22.35 -21.04 9.48
N ALA A 209 21.79 -19.83 9.51
CA ALA A 209 21.08 -19.29 10.66
C ALA A 209 19.85 -20.13 11.02
N LEU A 210 19.08 -20.59 10.03
CA LEU A 210 17.98 -21.53 10.27
C LEU A 210 18.47 -22.85 10.88
N LEU A 211 19.56 -23.42 10.35
CA LEU A 211 20.11 -24.68 10.82
C LEU A 211 20.67 -24.58 12.24
N LEU A 212 21.28 -23.44 12.61
CA LEU A 212 21.93 -23.24 13.90
C LEU A 212 21.02 -22.63 14.97
N LEU A 213 20.13 -21.72 14.59
CA LEU A 213 19.31 -20.90 15.50
C LEU A 213 17.81 -21.25 15.43
N GLY A 214 17.40 -22.10 14.50
CA GLY A 214 16.00 -22.44 14.24
C GLY A 214 15.22 -21.29 13.59
N ARG A 215 13.89 -21.32 13.71
CA ARG A 215 12.96 -20.32 13.14
C ARG A 215 12.94 -18.96 13.89
N ARG A 216 13.94 -18.67 14.71
CA ARG A 216 13.95 -17.45 15.53
C ARG A 216 14.34 -16.23 14.69
N PRO A 217 13.69 -15.07 14.88
CA PRO A 217 14.08 -13.86 14.19
C PRO A 217 15.53 -13.51 14.55
N CYS A 218 16.38 -13.43 13.54
CA CYS A 218 17.76 -13.00 13.69
C CYS A 218 17.85 -11.51 13.39
N ALA A 219 18.42 -10.73 14.31
CA ALA A 219 18.52 -9.27 14.17
C ALA A 219 19.35 -8.82 12.95
N ALA A 220 20.09 -9.72 12.30
CA ALA A 220 20.88 -9.44 11.10
C ALA A 220 20.16 -9.79 9.80
N LEU A 221 19.08 -10.57 9.83
CA LEU A 221 18.38 -11.04 8.65
C LEU A 221 17.15 -10.20 8.35
N ASN A 222 16.94 -9.95 7.07
CA ASN A 222 15.77 -9.27 6.55
C ASN A 222 14.56 -10.22 6.56
N THR A 223 13.35 -9.65 6.64
CA THR A 223 12.07 -10.38 6.75
C THR A 223 11.09 -9.81 5.74
N VAL A 224 10.04 -10.53 5.38
CA VAL A 224 9.00 -9.97 4.49
C VAL A 224 8.40 -8.70 5.12
N ARG A 225 8.26 -8.66 6.45
CA ARG A 225 7.84 -7.46 7.20
C ARG A 225 8.76 -6.26 7.08
N HIS A 226 10.06 -6.46 6.92
CA HIS A 226 11.01 -5.35 6.79
C HIS A 226 10.75 -4.62 5.47
N HIS A 227 10.64 -5.38 4.37
CA HIS A 227 10.31 -4.81 3.07
C HIS A 227 8.86 -4.31 3.00
N ASP A 228 7.88 -4.99 3.61
CA ASP A 228 6.51 -4.49 3.67
C ASP A 228 6.40 -3.16 4.47
N MET A 229 7.19 -3.01 5.53
CA MET A 229 7.30 -1.74 6.27
C MET A 229 7.93 -0.63 5.41
N HIS A 230 8.81 -0.95 4.46
CA HIS A 230 9.33 0.02 3.49
C HIS A 230 8.20 0.65 2.66
N HIS A 231 7.32 -0.16 2.08
CA HIS A 231 6.16 0.31 1.30
C HIS A 231 5.18 1.14 2.15
N ARG A 232 5.14 0.92 3.47
CA ARG A 232 4.31 1.70 4.42
C ARG A 232 5.00 2.99 4.88
N TYR A 233 6.31 2.94 5.04
CA TYR A 233 7.16 4.02 5.55
C TYR A 233 8.37 4.22 4.62
N PRO A 234 8.17 4.83 3.43
CA PRO A 234 9.19 4.92 2.37
C PRO A 234 10.59 5.42 2.79
N PRO A 235 10.75 6.31 3.78
CA PRO A 235 12.09 6.72 4.24
C PRO A 235 12.91 5.64 4.97
N TYR A 236 12.34 4.47 5.26
CA TYR A 236 12.94 3.42 6.07
C TYR A 236 13.05 2.10 5.29
N HIS A 237 14.00 1.23 5.65
CA HIS A 237 14.13 -0.16 5.18
C HIS A 237 14.50 -0.33 3.70
N PHE A 238 15.76 -0.13 3.33
CA PHE A 238 16.22 -0.24 1.95
C PHE A 238 16.89 -1.59 1.61
N SER A 239 17.34 -2.35 2.61
CA SER A 239 18.06 -3.62 2.41
C SER A 239 17.22 -4.74 1.77
N LEU A 240 17.90 -5.74 1.19
CA LEU A 240 17.29 -6.92 0.57
C LEU A 240 17.39 -8.18 1.45
N TYR A 241 18.61 -8.54 1.86
CA TYR A 241 18.92 -9.78 2.59
C TYR A 241 19.27 -9.51 4.05
N MET A 242 20.02 -8.45 4.33
CA MET A 242 20.53 -8.19 5.67
C MET A 242 20.21 -6.77 6.14
N THR A 243 19.82 -6.62 7.40
CA THR A 243 19.40 -5.34 7.98
C THR A 243 20.56 -4.44 8.43
N HIS A 244 21.82 -4.87 8.27
CA HIS A 244 22.96 -4.14 8.81
C HIS A 244 23.17 -2.77 8.14
N TRP A 245 22.93 -2.66 6.83
CA TRP A 245 22.99 -1.36 6.15
C TRP A 245 21.98 -0.37 6.70
N ASP A 246 20.73 -0.81 6.89
CA ASP A 246 19.70 0.03 7.50
C ASP A 246 20.05 0.46 8.92
N ARG A 247 20.65 -0.43 9.71
CA ARG A 247 21.11 -0.11 11.08
C ARG A 247 22.26 0.89 11.08
N TRP A 248 23.29 0.66 10.26
CA TRP A 248 24.46 1.53 10.19
C TRP A 248 24.13 2.91 9.64
N CYS A 249 23.16 2.99 8.73
CA CYS A 249 22.74 4.25 8.12
C CYS A 249 21.57 4.93 8.85
N GLY A 250 21.04 4.34 9.92
CA GLY A 250 19.91 4.90 10.67
C GLY A 250 18.58 4.90 9.89
N THR A 251 18.41 3.97 8.93
CA THR A 251 17.21 3.83 8.10
C THR A 251 16.31 2.67 8.55
N GLU A 252 16.60 2.01 9.68
CA GLU A 252 15.71 1.03 10.33
C GLU A 252 14.60 1.75 11.11
N HIS A 253 13.32 1.43 10.83
CA HIS A 253 12.20 2.02 11.57
C HIS A 253 12.22 1.60 13.05
N PRO A 254 12.00 2.51 14.04
CA PRO A 254 12.13 2.20 15.47
C PRO A 254 11.24 1.05 15.97
N LYS A 255 10.06 0.87 15.35
CA LYS A 255 9.11 -0.18 15.73
C LYS A 255 9.41 -1.55 15.10
N TYR A 256 10.32 -1.65 14.13
CA TYR A 256 10.52 -2.87 13.35
C TYR A 256 10.82 -4.09 14.24
N ARG A 257 11.72 -3.94 15.22
CA ARG A 257 12.15 -5.06 16.07
C ARG A 257 11.06 -5.56 17.01
N SER A 258 10.33 -4.65 17.65
CA SER A 258 9.19 -5.02 18.51
C SER A 258 8.12 -5.73 17.69
N ASP A 259 7.83 -5.20 16.51
CA ASP A 259 6.84 -5.70 15.58
C ASP A 259 7.16 -7.14 15.11
N VAL A 260 8.38 -7.36 14.63
CA VAL A 260 8.86 -8.69 14.21
C VAL A 260 8.85 -9.65 15.40
N SER A 261 9.37 -9.25 16.55
CA SER A 261 9.43 -10.13 17.73
C SER A 261 8.04 -10.61 18.15
N GLN A 262 7.05 -9.71 18.24
CA GLN A 262 5.67 -10.07 18.53
C GLN A 262 5.09 -11.04 17.50
N HIS A 263 5.39 -10.81 16.21
CA HIS A 263 4.92 -11.65 15.11
C HIS A 263 5.42 -13.10 15.19
N PHE A 264 6.65 -13.30 15.62
CA PHE A 264 7.20 -14.65 15.78
C PHE A 264 6.87 -15.26 17.16
N MET A 265 6.74 -14.46 18.23
CA MET A 265 6.40 -14.96 19.58
C MET A 265 4.96 -15.49 19.71
N GLU A 266 3.98 -14.78 19.14
CA GLU A 266 2.58 -15.26 19.14
C GLU A 266 2.43 -16.60 18.38
N ALA A 267 3.26 -16.84 17.35
CA ALA A 267 3.25 -18.09 16.60
C ALA A 267 3.74 -19.28 17.47
N ASP A 268 4.78 -19.07 18.29
CA ASP A 268 5.28 -20.10 19.21
C ASP A 268 4.27 -20.40 20.33
N SER A 269 3.59 -19.38 20.84
CA SER A 269 2.58 -19.55 21.90
C SER A 269 1.32 -20.26 21.41
N SER A 270 0.82 -19.92 20.21
CA SER A 270 -0.36 -20.57 19.61
C SER A 270 -0.06 -22.01 19.18
N SER A 271 1.14 -22.28 18.66
CA SER A 271 1.59 -23.65 18.34
C SER A 271 1.70 -24.52 19.60
N LYS A 272 2.29 -23.99 20.69
CA LYS A 272 2.38 -24.71 21.98
C LYS A 272 1.01 -24.92 22.62
N ALA A 273 0.12 -23.93 22.55
CA ALA A 273 -1.24 -24.06 23.07
C ALA A 273 -2.05 -25.10 22.27
N ALA A 274 -1.92 -25.13 20.94
CA ALA A 274 -2.55 -26.14 20.09
C ALA A 274 -2.01 -27.55 20.35
N ALA A 275 -0.69 -27.70 20.54
CA ALA A 275 -0.05 -28.97 20.88
C ALA A 275 -0.46 -29.45 22.30
N ALA A 276 -0.53 -28.54 23.27
CA ALA A 276 -1.00 -28.83 24.63
C ALA A 276 -2.49 -29.21 24.65
N GLY A 277 -3.33 -28.52 23.87
CA GLY A 277 -4.74 -28.86 23.70
C GLY A 277 -4.95 -30.22 23.05
N ALA A 278 -4.15 -30.56 22.03
CA ALA A 278 -4.18 -31.89 21.40
C ALA A 278 -3.68 -33.00 22.33
N ALA A 279 -2.69 -32.72 23.19
CA ALA A 279 -2.22 -33.66 24.21
C ALA A 279 -3.25 -33.86 25.33
N ALA A 280 -3.89 -32.79 25.79
CA ALA A 280 -4.96 -32.84 26.79
C ALA A 280 -6.20 -33.57 26.26
N ALA A 281 -6.58 -33.34 25.00
CA ALA A 281 -7.67 -34.07 24.35
C ALA A 281 -7.38 -35.58 24.26
N ARG A 282 -6.14 -35.97 23.92
CA ARG A 282 -5.69 -37.38 23.90
C ARG A 282 -5.63 -38.04 25.28
N GLN A 283 -5.46 -37.25 26.35
CA GLN A 283 -5.51 -37.76 27.73
C GLN A 283 -6.96 -37.86 28.23
N SER A 284 -7.85 -36.93 27.85
CA SER A 284 -9.28 -36.99 28.21
C SER A 284 -10.05 -38.11 27.49
N SER A 285 -9.55 -38.59 26.34
CA SER A 285 -10.16 -39.70 25.59
C SER A 285 -9.70 -41.09 26.05
N ARG A 286 -8.91 -41.19 27.13
CA ARG A 286 -8.56 -42.47 27.78
C ARG A 286 -9.40 -42.64 29.05
N ASP A 287 -10.69 -42.84 28.86
CA ASP A 287 -11.56 -43.32 29.93
C ASP A 287 -11.40 -44.85 30.06
N PRO A 288 -10.97 -45.41 31.21
CA PRO A 288 -10.71 -46.84 31.36
C PRO A 288 -11.95 -47.74 31.29
N SER A 289 -13.16 -47.18 31.21
CA SER A 289 -14.43 -47.92 31.32
C SER A 289 -15.13 -48.26 30.01
N THR A 290 -14.54 -47.99 28.83
CA THR A 290 -15.18 -48.33 27.55
C THR A 290 -14.59 -49.64 26.97
N PRO A 291 -15.36 -50.73 26.83
CA PRO A 291 -14.85 -51.96 26.24
C PRO A 291 -14.48 -51.75 24.77
N MET A 292 -13.26 -52.16 24.44
CA MET A 292 -12.66 -52.03 23.11
C MET A 292 -13.42 -52.89 22.09
N GLN A 293 -14.27 -52.27 21.28
CA GLN A 293 -14.81 -52.93 20.09
C GLN A 293 -13.71 -53.05 19.03
N PRO A 294 -13.58 -54.21 18.34
CA PRO A 294 -12.60 -54.36 17.28
C PRO A 294 -12.90 -53.37 16.14
N ALA A 295 -11.89 -52.60 15.77
CA ALA A 295 -11.97 -51.63 14.68
C ALA A 295 -12.39 -52.33 13.38
N ALA A 296 -13.59 -52.00 12.89
CA ALA A 296 -14.01 -52.35 11.55
C ALA A 296 -13.09 -51.62 10.55
N ALA A 297 -12.44 -52.38 9.68
CA ALA A 297 -11.64 -51.84 8.59
C ALA A 297 -12.50 -50.90 7.73
N PRO A 298 -12.04 -49.67 7.42
CA PRO A 298 -12.79 -48.78 6.55
C PRO A 298 -12.83 -49.37 5.13
N ALA A 299 -14.04 -49.63 4.64
CA ALA A 299 -14.30 -49.97 3.25
C ALA A 299 -13.83 -48.82 2.32
N PRO A 300 -13.27 -49.12 1.13
CA PRO A 300 -12.82 -48.08 0.22
C PRO A 300 -14.02 -47.28 -0.31
N SER A 301 -14.10 -46.00 0.05
CA SER A 301 -15.08 -45.10 -0.53
C SER A 301 -14.72 -44.85 -2.00
N ARG A 302 -15.54 -45.39 -2.91
CA ARG A 302 -15.56 -44.99 -4.33
C ARG A 302 -15.95 -43.51 -4.42
N ALA A 303 -14.97 -42.63 -4.54
CA ALA A 303 -15.18 -41.29 -5.05
C ALA A 303 -15.32 -41.39 -6.58
N THR A 304 -16.55 -41.37 -7.08
CA THR A 304 -16.85 -41.14 -8.49
C THR A 304 -16.34 -39.76 -8.90
N VAL A 305 -15.27 -39.74 -9.69
CA VAL A 305 -14.80 -38.57 -10.43
C VAL A 305 -15.85 -38.23 -11.49
N ALA A 306 -16.58 -37.13 -11.31
CA ALA A 306 -17.36 -36.54 -12.39
C ALA A 306 -16.40 -35.85 -13.36
N TRP A 307 -16.10 -36.54 -14.46
CA TRP A 307 -15.43 -36.00 -15.63
C TRP A 307 -16.31 -34.91 -16.28
N PHE A 308 -15.91 -33.64 -16.20
CA PHE A 308 -16.43 -32.62 -17.10
C PHE A 308 -15.59 -32.62 -18.38
N GLY A 309 -16.05 -33.37 -19.37
CA GLY A 309 -15.57 -33.27 -20.75
C GLY A 309 -16.00 -31.94 -21.40
N PRO A 310 -15.33 -31.54 -22.50
CA PRO A 310 -15.52 -30.23 -23.13
C PRO A 310 -16.88 -30.15 -23.83
N ARG A 311 -17.62 -29.05 -23.60
CA ARG A 311 -18.81 -28.71 -24.41
C ARG A 311 -18.42 -27.83 -25.62
N PRO A 312 -19.11 -28.00 -26.76
CA PRO A 312 -18.68 -27.50 -28.06
C PRO A 312 -18.92 -26.00 -28.26
N ALA A 313 -18.13 -25.45 -29.19
CA ALA A 313 -18.18 -24.06 -29.63
C ALA A 313 -19.50 -23.70 -30.32
N ALA A 314 -20.11 -22.58 -29.90
CA ALA A 314 -21.13 -21.88 -30.66
C ALA A 314 -20.48 -20.71 -31.42
N GLY A 315 -20.56 -20.78 -32.75
CA GLY A 315 -19.92 -19.84 -33.66
C GLY A 315 -20.50 -18.44 -33.61
N ILE A 316 -19.60 -17.45 -33.72
CA ILE A 316 -19.94 -16.07 -34.04
C ILE A 316 -19.47 -15.81 -35.47
N ARG A 317 -20.42 -15.45 -36.33
CA ARG A 317 -20.21 -15.10 -37.73
C ARG A 317 -19.43 -13.79 -37.85
N ALA A 318 -18.47 -13.77 -38.76
CA ALA A 318 -17.79 -12.58 -39.25
C ALA A 318 -18.68 -11.82 -40.27
N GLY A 319 -18.59 -10.49 -40.26
CA GLY A 319 -19.12 -9.55 -41.26
C GLY A 319 -18.39 -8.20 -41.15
N PRO A 320 -18.24 -7.43 -42.24
CA PRO A 320 -16.92 -6.99 -42.70
C PRO A 320 -16.51 -5.56 -42.34
N LEU A 321 -15.20 -5.32 -42.53
CA LEU A 321 -14.45 -4.07 -42.46
C LEU A 321 -14.93 -3.02 -43.48
N ALA A 322 -15.02 -1.76 -43.04
CA ALA A 322 -14.78 -0.58 -43.87
C ALA A 322 -14.25 0.61 -43.03
N LYS A 323 -13.08 1.11 -43.41
CA LYS A 323 -12.58 2.49 -43.20
C LYS A 323 -12.79 3.25 -44.53
N PRO A 324 -12.39 4.53 -44.68
CA PRO A 324 -12.45 5.71 -43.82
C PRO A 324 -13.15 6.89 -44.56
N TRP A 325 -13.40 8.04 -43.90
CA TRP A 325 -13.52 9.30 -44.66
C TRP A 325 -12.95 10.50 -43.90
N CYS A 326 -12.31 11.36 -44.70
CA CYS A 326 -11.56 12.56 -44.40
C CYS A 326 -12.40 13.80 -44.05
N ILE A 327 -11.71 14.72 -43.40
CA ILE A 327 -11.72 16.19 -43.52
C ILE A 327 -12.57 16.76 -44.67
N GLN A 328 -13.45 17.71 -44.35
CA GLN A 328 -13.60 18.95 -45.12
C GLN A 328 -14.17 20.09 -44.27
N ALA A 329 -13.55 21.26 -44.45
CA ALA A 329 -13.89 22.53 -43.85
C ALA A 329 -15.07 23.21 -44.57
N ALA A 330 -15.77 24.10 -43.86
CA ALA A 330 -16.48 25.22 -44.47
C ALA A 330 -16.49 26.41 -43.50
N ALA A 331 -16.14 27.57 -44.06
CA ALA A 331 -15.94 28.86 -43.44
C ALA A 331 -17.19 29.74 -43.51
N GLY A 332 -17.12 30.92 -42.85
CA GLY A 332 -17.98 32.10 -43.07
C GLY A 332 -18.80 32.44 -41.82
N SER A 333 -18.40 33.41 -40.99
CA SER A 333 -18.69 34.85 -41.11
C SER A 333 -20.19 35.11 -41.30
N SER A 334 -20.87 35.98 -40.55
CA SER A 334 -20.51 37.33 -40.14
C SER A 334 -21.74 37.98 -39.49
N HIS A 335 -21.51 38.88 -38.52
CA HIS A 335 -22.30 40.11 -38.24
C HIS A 335 -23.75 39.89 -37.75
N SER A 336 -24.40 40.74 -36.97
CA SER A 336 -24.12 41.97 -36.23
C SER A 336 -25.32 42.13 -35.27
N SER A 337 -25.14 42.78 -34.13
CA SER A 337 -25.80 44.05 -33.78
C SER A 337 -26.90 43.89 -32.71
N SER A 338 -26.55 44.31 -31.49
CA SER A 338 -27.41 45.01 -30.52
C SER A 338 -28.08 46.24 -31.19
N PRO A 339 -29.11 46.94 -30.64
CA PRO A 339 -29.24 47.25 -29.20
C PRO A 339 -30.67 47.41 -28.62
N GLY A 340 -30.71 47.53 -27.29
CA GLY A 340 -31.34 48.70 -26.67
C GLY A 340 -32.64 48.50 -25.88
N SER A 341 -32.61 49.05 -24.66
CA SER A 341 -33.71 49.68 -23.90
C SER A 341 -34.84 48.76 -23.41
N SER A 342 -35.45 48.92 -22.23
CA SER A 342 -35.46 49.95 -21.18
C SER A 342 -36.41 49.44 -20.08
N ASP A 343 -36.18 49.85 -18.83
CA ASP A 343 -37.18 50.30 -17.83
C ASP A 343 -38.39 49.37 -17.49
N ALA A 344 -38.97 49.27 -16.29
CA ALA A 344 -38.86 49.86 -14.96
C ALA A 344 -39.82 49.03 -14.08
N ALA A 345 -39.43 48.70 -12.85
CA ALA A 345 -40.02 49.19 -11.59
C ALA A 345 -41.29 48.48 -11.04
N ALA A 346 -41.30 48.42 -9.68
CA ALA A 346 -42.41 48.24 -8.75
C ALA A 346 -42.93 46.78 -8.56
N ALA A 347 -43.30 46.30 -7.37
CA ALA A 347 -43.54 46.92 -6.08
C ALA A 347 -43.36 45.92 -4.92
N ALA A 348 -43.13 46.45 -3.73
CA ALA A 348 -43.07 45.77 -2.43
C ALA A 348 -44.46 45.66 -1.77
N ALA A 349 -44.61 44.68 -0.86
CA ALA A 349 -45.33 44.72 0.44
C ALA A 349 -45.66 43.26 0.85
N ALA A 350 -45.05 42.69 1.89
CA ALA A 350 -45.32 42.86 3.33
C ALA A 350 -46.69 42.31 3.77
N GLY A 351 -46.67 41.30 4.65
CA GLY A 351 -47.86 40.73 5.28
C GLY A 351 -47.51 39.63 6.28
N ALA A 352 -47.13 40.03 7.49
CA ALA A 352 -46.96 39.14 8.64
C ALA A 352 -48.31 38.77 9.25
N ALA A 353 -48.48 37.51 9.68
CA ALA A 353 -49.33 37.17 10.82
C ALA A 353 -48.97 35.78 11.39
N ARG A 354 -48.70 35.77 12.69
CA ARG A 354 -48.40 34.62 13.54
C ARG A 354 -49.71 33.92 13.90
N HIS A 355 -49.73 32.59 13.98
CA HIS A 355 -50.51 31.85 14.98
C HIS A 355 -49.94 30.43 15.18
N SER A 356 -49.55 30.17 16.42
CA SER A 356 -49.51 28.86 17.11
C SER A 356 -50.30 29.07 18.42
N PRO A 357 -50.70 28.04 19.19
CA PRO A 357 -50.40 26.61 19.08
C PRO A 357 -51.62 25.69 19.26
N ALA A 358 -51.49 24.40 18.92
CA ALA A 358 -52.32 23.35 19.54
C ALA A 358 -51.59 22.00 19.52
N ALA A 359 -51.31 21.50 20.71
CA ALA A 359 -50.80 20.17 20.96
C ALA A 359 -51.89 19.12 20.70
N ALA A 360 -51.56 18.06 19.95
CA ALA A 360 -52.36 16.85 19.86
C ALA A 360 -51.45 15.62 19.80
N ALA A 361 -51.50 14.90 20.93
CA ALA A 361 -51.42 13.46 21.13
C ALA A 361 -50.48 12.59 20.27
N MET A 362 -49.65 11.87 21.02
CA MET A 362 -48.83 10.75 20.60
C MET A 362 -49.62 9.67 19.85
N ALA A 363 -49.16 9.35 18.64
CA ALA A 363 -49.37 8.06 18.01
C ALA A 363 -47.98 7.48 17.70
N ALA A 364 -47.67 6.34 18.30
CA ALA A 364 -46.43 5.61 18.12
C ALA A 364 -46.30 5.17 16.64
N ALA A 365 -45.50 5.89 15.87
CA ALA A 365 -45.06 5.43 14.55
C ALA A 365 -43.90 4.45 14.75
N HIS A 366 -44.12 3.21 14.32
CA HIS A 366 -43.13 2.14 14.31
C HIS A 366 -41.79 2.61 13.69
N PRO A 367 -40.63 2.25 14.26
CA PRO A 367 -39.36 2.46 13.58
C PRO A 367 -39.36 1.70 12.25
N PRO A 368 -38.80 2.26 11.17
CA PRO A 368 -38.70 1.56 9.91
C PRO A 368 -37.94 0.24 10.12
N PRO A 369 -38.28 -0.84 9.39
CA PRO A 369 -37.64 -2.12 9.59
C PRO A 369 -36.13 -1.99 9.35
N LEU A 370 -35.35 -2.49 10.30
CA LEU A 370 -33.91 -2.68 10.19
C LEU A 370 -33.59 -3.35 8.86
N MET A 371 -33.01 -2.59 7.92
CA MET A 371 -32.38 -3.16 6.73
C MET A 371 -31.30 -4.15 7.18
N LYS A 372 -31.36 -5.35 6.63
CA LYS A 372 -30.36 -6.41 6.81
C LYS A 372 -28.97 -5.89 6.38
N PRO A 373 -27.88 -6.37 7.01
CA PRO A 373 -26.54 -5.96 6.63
C PRO A 373 -26.16 -6.64 5.31
N GLU A 374 -26.39 -5.95 4.19
CA GLU A 374 -25.78 -6.32 2.92
C GLU A 374 -24.37 -5.75 2.86
N GLY A 375 -23.38 -6.65 2.78
CA GLY A 375 -21.98 -6.32 2.63
C GLY A 375 -21.70 -5.65 1.30
N ALA A 376 -21.73 -4.32 1.28
CA ALA A 376 -21.21 -3.51 0.20
C ALA A 376 -19.78 -3.07 0.54
N SER A 377 -18.84 -3.39 -0.36
CA SER A 377 -17.44 -3.01 -0.26
C SER A 377 -17.31 -1.48 -0.24
N ASN A 378 -16.59 -0.93 0.75
CA ASN A 378 -16.24 0.50 0.85
C ASN A 378 -15.19 0.94 -0.20
N ILE A 379 -15.36 0.56 -1.46
CA ILE A 379 -14.46 0.94 -2.57
C ILE A 379 -15.29 1.71 -3.59
N LEU A 380 -15.12 3.03 -3.62
CA LEU A 380 -15.63 3.87 -4.69
C LEU A 380 -14.93 3.49 -6.02
N PRO A 381 -15.67 3.34 -7.13
CA PRO A 381 -15.12 2.92 -8.42
C PRO A 381 -14.14 3.96 -9.02
N ILE A 382 -13.11 3.48 -9.73
CA ILE A 382 -11.91 4.23 -10.20
C ILE A 382 -12.21 5.46 -11.07
N ARG A 383 -13.42 5.59 -11.66
CA ARG A 383 -13.81 6.82 -12.36
C ARG A 383 -13.97 8.02 -11.42
N GLU A 384 -14.32 7.80 -10.14
CA GLU A 384 -14.57 8.86 -9.15
C GLU A 384 -13.29 9.35 -8.43
N LEU A 385 -12.22 8.56 -8.41
CA LEU A 385 -10.93 8.93 -7.78
C LEU A 385 -10.23 10.13 -8.46
N ASN A 386 -10.58 10.45 -9.71
CA ASN A 386 -10.10 11.64 -10.41
C ASN A 386 -11.06 12.84 -10.29
N GLU A 387 -12.26 12.65 -9.72
CA GLU A 387 -13.24 13.72 -9.56
C GLU A 387 -13.09 14.46 -8.23
N PHE A 388 -12.64 13.80 -7.16
CA PHE A 388 -12.52 14.40 -5.81
C PHE A 388 -11.05 14.60 -5.40
N ARG A 389 -10.73 15.75 -4.78
CA ARG A 389 -9.39 15.99 -4.23
C ARG A 389 -9.21 15.23 -2.93
N ARG A 390 -8.08 14.56 -2.77
CA ARG A 390 -7.70 13.95 -1.48
C ARG A 390 -7.19 14.99 -0.51
N GLY A 391 -7.69 14.97 0.71
CA GLY A 391 -7.30 15.88 1.78
C GLY A 391 -7.29 15.23 3.15
N VAL A 392 -6.88 16.01 4.15
CA VAL A 392 -6.97 15.67 5.57
C VAL A 392 -7.76 16.72 6.32
N GLY A 393 -8.41 16.33 7.40
CA GLY A 393 -9.05 17.25 8.35
C GLY A 393 -8.53 17.03 9.76
N LEU A 394 -8.37 18.11 10.52
CA LEU A 394 -7.73 18.12 11.83
C LEU A 394 -8.72 18.56 12.90
N CYS A 395 -9.17 17.64 13.75
CA CYS A 395 -9.90 17.98 14.96
C CYS A 395 -8.89 18.13 16.10
N ILE A 396 -8.54 19.36 16.47
CA ILE A 396 -7.54 19.65 17.50
C ILE A 396 -8.29 20.03 18.77
N TYR A 397 -8.16 19.25 19.84
CA TYR A 397 -8.83 19.52 21.11
C TYR A 397 -7.82 19.83 22.22
N ARG A 398 -8.27 20.65 23.18
CA ARG A 398 -7.53 20.96 24.41
C ARG A 398 -8.15 20.23 25.61
N ARG A 399 -7.44 20.19 26.74
CA ARG A 399 -7.86 19.47 27.97
C ARG A 399 -9.18 19.92 28.59
N ASP A 400 -9.67 21.11 28.25
CA ASP A 400 -11.00 21.60 28.63
C ASP A 400 -12.13 21.05 27.74
N GLY A 401 -11.80 20.23 26.74
CA GLY A 401 -12.74 19.60 25.83
C GLY A 401 -13.16 20.49 24.65
N LEU A 402 -12.62 21.70 24.54
CA LEU A 402 -12.88 22.59 23.41
C LEU A 402 -11.99 22.24 22.22
N VAL A 403 -12.50 22.51 21.02
CA VAL A 403 -11.86 22.21 19.73
C VAL A 403 -11.47 23.50 19.03
N PHE A 404 -10.29 23.52 18.43
CA PHE A 404 -9.80 24.62 17.62
C PHE A 404 -10.64 24.78 16.36
N ALA A 405 -11.15 25.98 16.14
CA ALA A 405 -11.78 26.38 14.89
C ALA A 405 -11.32 27.78 14.51
N ALA A 406 -11.32 28.07 13.22
CA ALA A 406 -10.89 29.34 12.69
C ALA A 406 -11.86 29.87 11.62
N ARG A 407 -12.03 31.19 11.58
CA ARG A 407 -12.92 31.89 10.67
C ARG A 407 -12.22 32.14 9.34
N ARG A 408 -12.80 31.63 8.25
CA ARG A 408 -12.24 31.77 6.90
C ARG A 408 -12.09 33.24 6.47
N LEU A 409 -11.01 33.55 5.76
CA LEU A 409 -10.79 34.86 5.12
C LEU A 409 -11.61 35.06 3.85
N ASP A 410 -11.87 33.97 3.12
CA ASP A 410 -12.47 33.97 1.78
C ASP A 410 -14.00 33.79 1.78
N ASP A 411 -14.63 33.80 2.95
CA ASP A 411 -16.08 33.67 3.11
C ASP A 411 -16.69 34.93 3.76
N PRO A 412 -17.50 35.72 3.01
CA PRO A 412 -18.18 36.90 3.53
C PRO A 412 -19.14 36.61 4.69
N GLN A 413 -19.60 35.37 4.85
CA GLN A 413 -20.46 34.96 5.98
C GLN A 413 -19.66 34.64 7.24
N GLY A 414 -18.32 34.57 7.13
CA GLY A 414 -17.45 34.30 8.27
C GLY A 414 -17.65 32.90 8.86
N SER A 415 -17.79 31.87 8.01
CA SER A 415 -17.94 30.51 8.49
C SER A 415 -16.70 30.04 9.27
N TRP A 416 -16.95 29.29 10.34
CA TRP A 416 -15.93 28.68 11.17
C TRP A 416 -15.65 27.27 10.68
N GLN A 417 -14.37 26.91 10.57
CA GLN A 417 -13.95 25.56 10.21
C GLN A 417 -12.75 25.11 11.03
N MET A 418 -12.62 23.80 11.19
CA MET A 418 -11.39 23.15 11.62
C MET A 418 -10.36 23.14 10.47
N PRO A 419 -9.04 23.10 10.79
CA PRO A 419 -7.97 23.07 9.80
C PRO A 419 -8.05 21.86 8.85
N GLN A 420 -7.69 22.06 7.58
CA GLN A 420 -7.80 21.03 6.56
C GLN A 420 -7.08 21.35 5.24
N GLY A 421 -6.13 20.50 4.86
CA GLY A 421 -5.39 20.70 3.63
C GLY A 421 -5.30 19.49 2.71
N GLY A 422 -4.41 19.59 1.73
CA GLY A 422 -4.23 18.60 0.69
C GLY A 422 -3.39 17.42 1.13
N ILE A 423 -3.64 16.26 0.52
CA ILE A 423 -2.65 15.20 0.54
C ILE A 423 -1.86 15.30 -0.76
N ASP A 424 -0.56 15.57 -0.64
CA ASP A 424 0.31 15.54 -1.80
C ASP A 424 0.37 14.14 -2.42
N PRO A 425 0.66 14.03 -3.73
CA PRO A 425 0.84 12.73 -4.35
C PRO A 425 1.85 11.88 -3.56
N LEU A 426 1.40 10.71 -3.09
CA LEU A 426 2.19 9.73 -2.33
C LEU A 426 2.55 10.16 -0.90
N GLU A 427 1.97 11.26 -0.41
CA GLU A 427 2.10 11.65 0.99
C GLU A 427 1.21 10.77 1.87
N ASN A 428 1.79 10.26 2.98
CA ASN A 428 1.02 9.53 3.98
C ASN A 428 0.00 10.48 4.63
N PRO A 429 -1.28 10.09 4.80
CA PRO A 429 -2.29 10.97 5.39
C PRO A 429 -1.94 11.50 6.79
N MET A 430 -1.24 10.74 7.64
CA MET A 430 -0.78 11.23 8.93
C MET A 430 0.32 12.30 8.79
N ARG A 431 1.21 12.15 7.80
CA ARG A 431 2.25 13.13 7.52
C ARG A 431 1.67 14.41 6.93
N ALA A 432 0.71 14.28 6.02
CA ALA A 432 -0.09 15.40 5.53
C ALA A 432 -0.77 16.11 6.71
N ALA A 433 -1.41 15.38 7.62
CA ALA A 433 -2.06 15.96 8.79
C ALA A 433 -1.12 16.80 9.67
N LEU A 434 0.10 16.34 9.92
CA LEU A 434 1.09 17.09 10.70
C LEU A 434 1.70 18.26 9.92
N ARG A 435 1.87 18.13 8.59
CA ARG A 435 2.30 19.22 7.73
C ARG A 435 1.26 20.34 7.69
N GLU A 436 0.00 20.00 7.40
CA GLU A 436 -1.11 20.95 7.35
C GLU A 436 -1.37 21.60 8.72
N LEU A 437 -1.19 20.86 9.83
CA LEU A 437 -1.24 21.42 11.18
C LEU A 437 -0.25 22.59 11.31
N HIS A 438 1.00 22.38 10.91
CA HIS A 438 2.04 23.40 10.99
C HIS A 438 1.81 24.52 9.98
N GLU A 439 1.47 24.20 8.73
CA GLU A 439 1.28 25.18 7.64
C GLU A 439 0.07 26.10 7.87
N GLU A 440 -1.01 25.61 8.49
CA GLU A 440 -2.23 26.39 8.71
C GLU A 440 -2.29 27.09 10.07
N THR A 441 -1.56 26.60 11.09
CA THR A 441 -1.72 27.08 12.48
C THR A 441 -0.42 27.32 13.24
N SER A 442 0.73 26.94 12.69
CA SER A 442 2.04 26.95 13.36
C SER A 442 2.18 26.01 14.58
N ILE A 443 1.13 25.24 14.92
CA ILE A 443 1.12 24.33 16.08
C ILE A 443 2.13 23.18 15.88
N GLN A 444 2.98 22.99 16.89
CA GLN A 444 3.94 21.89 17.05
C GLN A 444 3.62 21.04 18.29
N SER A 445 2.99 21.62 19.31
CA SER A 445 2.67 20.99 20.59
C SER A 445 1.38 20.16 20.59
N ALA A 446 1.04 19.53 19.45
CA ALA A 446 -0.10 18.64 19.33
C ALA A 446 0.29 17.23 18.87
N ARG A 447 -0.43 16.22 19.37
CA ARG A 447 -0.20 14.81 19.03
C ARG A 447 -1.47 14.14 18.50
N ILE A 448 -1.34 13.32 17.46
CA ILE A 448 -2.46 12.50 16.97
C ILE A 448 -2.80 11.43 18.02
N VAL A 449 -4.07 11.35 18.40
CA VAL A 449 -4.58 10.38 19.39
C VAL A 449 -5.65 9.42 18.85
N ALA A 450 -6.30 9.77 17.75
CA ALA A 450 -7.26 8.92 17.04
C ALA A 450 -7.41 9.36 15.56
N SER A 451 -8.09 8.56 14.76
CA SER A 451 -8.47 8.88 13.38
C SER A 451 -9.77 8.21 13.01
N ILE A 452 -10.49 8.75 12.02
CA ILE A 452 -11.62 8.06 11.38
C ILE A 452 -11.07 7.03 10.38
N ASP A 453 -11.51 5.78 10.48
CA ASP A 453 -10.95 4.68 9.69
C ASP A 453 -11.25 4.80 8.19
N HIS A 454 -12.45 5.30 7.86
CA HIS A 454 -12.93 5.52 6.49
C HIS A 454 -12.79 6.99 6.07
N TRP A 455 -12.93 7.24 4.76
CA TRP A 455 -12.86 8.59 4.19
C TRP A 455 -14.24 9.25 4.21
N LEU A 456 -14.27 10.55 4.51
CA LEU A 456 -15.48 11.37 4.48
C LEU A 456 -15.47 12.23 3.20
N GLU A 457 -16.61 12.35 2.54
CA GLU A 457 -16.72 13.04 1.25
C GLU A 457 -17.73 14.19 1.32
N TYR A 458 -17.43 15.28 0.61
CA TYR A 458 -18.40 16.33 0.30
C TYR A 458 -18.19 16.86 -1.11
N THR A 459 -19.25 17.41 -1.71
CA THR A 459 -19.25 18.02 -3.05
C THR A 459 -19.26 19.54 -2.96
N PHE A 460 -18.61 20.21 -3.92
CA PHE A 460 -18.69 21.67 -4.03
C PHE A 460 -20.01 22.09 -4.72
N PRO A 461 -20.65 23.18 -4.27
CA PRO A 461 -21.68 23.84 -5.08
C PRO A 461 -21.05 24.44 -6.36
N THR A 462 -21.59 24.13 -7.53
CA THR A 462 -21.17 24.53 -8.92
C THR A 462 -20.77 26.02 -9.08
N ARG A 463 -19.93 26.49 -10.04
CA ARG A 463 -19.01 25.93 -11.07
C ARG A 463 -18.18 27.09 -11.67
N VAL A 464 -16.89 27.22 -11.38
CA VAL A 464 -15.91 27.75 -12.35
C VAL A 464 -14.64 26.91 -12.20
N ARG A 465 -14.30 26.16 -13.24
CA ARG A 465 -13.10 25.32 -13.29
C ARG A 465 -11.96 26.13 -13.87
N GLU A 466 -11.34 26.98 -13.07
CA GLU A 466 -10.09 27.61 -13.48
C GLU A 466 -8.94 26.60 -13.39
N PRO A 467 -8.09 26.46 -14.43
CA PRO A 467 -6.89 25.64 -14.36
C PRO A 467 -5.98 26.08 -13.21
N GLY A 468 -5.68 25.16 -12.29
CA GLY A 468 -4.88 25.45 -11.09
C GLY A 468 -5.71 25.60 -9.81
N SER A 469 -7.02 25.85 -9.92
CA SER A 469 -7.92 25.93 -8.75
C SER A 469 -8.31 24.55 -8.22
N ILE A 470 -8.54 24.46 -6.90
CA ILE A 470 -9.16 23.29 -6.25
C ILE A 470 -10.56 22.98 -6.81
N LEU A 471 -11.21 23.97 -7.42
CA LEU A 471 -12.52 23.85 -8.07
C LEU A 471 -12.48 23.02 -9.37
N LYS A 472 -11.29 22.58 -9.83
CA LYS A 472 -11.17 21.54 -10.88
C LYS A 472 -11.81 20.21 -10.45
N TYR A 473 -11.86 19.95 -9.14
CA TYR A 473 -12.48 18.77 -8.55
C TYR A 473 -13.97 19.01 -8.28
N ARG A 474 -14.77 17.94 -8.33
CA ARG A 474 -16.20 17.89 -7.96
C ARG A 474 -16.42 18.08 -6.46
N GLY A 475 -15.42 17.77 -5.65
CA GLY A 475 -15.48 17.84 -4.19
C GLY A 475 -14.16 17.43 -3.55
N GLN A 476 -14.19 17.12 -2.25
CA GLN A 476 -13.05 16.53 -1.55
C GLN A 476 -13.42 15.23 -0.85
N THR A 477 -12.43 14.34 -0.76
CA THR A 477 -12.44 13.16 0.10
C THR A 477 -11.37 13.34 1.17
N GLN A 478 -11.74 13.24 2.44
CA GLN A 478 -10.91 13.61 3.58
C GLN A 478 -10.73 12.46 4.57
N LYS A 479 -9.49 12.29 5.04
CA LYS A 479 -9.20 11.47 6.21
C LYS A 479 -9.03 12.37 7.44
N TRP A 480 -9.78 12.10 8.49
CA TRP A 480 -9.84 12.95 9.68
C TRP A 480 -9.04 12.38 10.85
N PHE A 481 -8.32 13.27 11.53
CA PHE A 481 -7.48 12.95 12.69
C PHE A 481 -7.92 13.76 13.91
N LEU A 482 -7.85 13.15 15.09
CA LEU A 482 -8.04 13.81 16.38
C LEU A 482 -6.67 14.07 17.00
N LEU A 483 -6.40 15.32 17.37
CA LEU A 483 -5.13 15.76 17.92
C LEU A 483 -5.35 16.37 19.31
N GLU A 484 -4.56 15.93 20.30
CA GLU A 484 -4.52 16.57 21.62
C GLU A 484 -3.48 17.69 21.61
N PHE A 485 -3.92 18.92 21.87
CA PHE A 485 -3.08 20.09 22.03
C PHE A 485 -2.62 20.26 23.48
N SER A 486 -1.32 20.51 23.65
CA SER A 486 -0.66 20.65 24.95
C SER A 486 0.19 21.93 25.09
N GLY A 487 0.17 22.80 24.07
CA GLY A 487 0.90 24.05 24.03
C GLY A 487 0.16 25.24 24.65
N SER A 488 0.73 26.44 24.45
CA SER A 488 0.09 27.73 24.79
C SER A 488 -0.64 28.28 23.57
N ASP A 489 -1.71 29.04 23.78
CA ASP A 489 -2.43 29.72 22.69
C ASP A 489 -1.51 30.72 21.94
N ASP A 490 -0.43 31.21 22.56
CA ASP A 490 0.60 32.07 21.93
C ASP A 490 1.43 31.36 20.84
N GLU A 491 1.39 30.03 20.79
CA GLU A 491 2.04 29.23 19.75
C GLU A 491 1.29 29.30 18.41
N ILE A 492 0.01 29.65 18.47
CA ILE A 492 -0.89 29.60 17.32
C ILE A 492 -0.72 30.89 16.51
N ASP A 493 -0.12 30.76 15.34
CA ASP A 493 -0.06 31.82 14.35
C ASP A 493 -0.77 31.37 13.08
N ILE A 494 -1.94 31.96 12.84
CA ILE A 494 -2.77 31.76 11.63
C ILE A 494 -2.55 32.85 10.58
N ALA A 495 -1.84 33.93 10.92
CA ALA A 495 -1.65 35.10 10.07
C ALA A 495 -0.27 35.10 9.39
N GLY A 496 0.75 34.56 10.06
CA GLY A 496 2.13 34.39 9.55
C GLY A 496 2.35 33.14 8.69
N CYS A 497 1.29 32.40 8.37
CA CYS A 497 1.33 31.22 7.52
C CYS A 497 1.69 31.57 6.05
N SER A 498 2.25 30.61 5.31
CA SER A 498 2.64 30.78 3.90
C SER A 498 1.46 31.13 2.98
N HIS A 499 0.28 30.63 3.31
CA HIS A 499 -1.00 30.94 2.67
C HIS A 499 -2.08 31.11 3.75
N PRO A 500 -2.28 32.33 4.29
CA PRO A 500 -3.22 32.54 5.38
C PRO A 500 -4.66 32.28 4.89
N GLU A 501 -5.30 31.26 5.48
CA GLU A 501 -6.70 30.89 5.19
C GLU A 501 -7.69 31.48 6.21
N PHE A 502 -7.20 31.95 7.35
CA PHE A 502 -8.02 32.32 8.52
C PHE A 502 -7.79 33.75 8.99
N SER A 503 -8.86 34.38 9.47
CA SER A 503 -8.88 35.76 9.99
C SER A 503 -8.86 35.82 11.52
N GLU A 504 -9.34 34.78 12.18
CA GLU A 504 -9.56 34.70 13.61
C GLU A 504 -9.63 33.23 14.02
N PHE A 505 -9.11 32.85 15.18
CA PHE A 505 -9.29 31.52 15.74
C PHE A 505 -9.95 31.56 17.11
N GLY A 506 -10.51 30.42 17.54
CA GLY A 506 -11.11 30.27 18.84
C GLY A 506 -11.39 28.82 19.20
N TRP A 507 -11.45 28.56 20.50
CA TRP A 507 -11.77 27.26 21.07
C TRP A 507 -13.29 27.13 21.25
N ARG A 508 -13.90 26.14 20.59
CA ARG A 508 -15.36 25.98 20.51
C ARG A 508 -15.80 24.55 20.87
N PRO A 509 -17.03 24.36 21.39
CA PRO A 509 -17.58 23.02 21.56
C PRO A 509 -17.72 22.30 20.22
N LEU A 510 -17.25 21.04 20.13
CA LEU A 510 -17.28 20.26 18.88
C LEU A 510 -18.70 20.16 18.30
N ASP A 511 -19.71 19.98 19.16
CA ASP A 511 -21.11 19.84 18.75
C ASP A 511 -21.71 21.12 18.14
N SER A 512 -21.07 22.27 18.33
CA SER A 512 -21.49 23.55 17.74
C SER A 512 -20.95 23.77 16.32
N LEU A 513 -19.87 23.09 15.95
CA LEU A 513 -19.17 23.32 14.68
C LEU A 513 -19.94 22.87 13.42
N PRO A 514 -20.75 21.79 13.43
CA PRO A 514 -21.55 21.41 12.27
C PRO A 514 -22.53 22.51 11.81
N ALA A 515 -23.05 23.32 12.73
CA ALA A 515 -23.94 24.43 12.38
C ALA A 515 -23.18 25.69 11.91
N GLY A 516 -21.92 25.85 12.31
CA GLY A 516 -21.09 27.03 12.02
C GLY A 516 -20.22 26.93 10.76
N VAL A 517 -20.15 25.75 10.13
CA VAL A 517 -19.41 25.51 8.89
C VAL A 517 -20.30 25.76 7.66
N VAL A 518 -19.68 26.07 6.52
CA VAL A 518 -20.35 26.20 5.22
C VAL A 518 -21.26 24.99 4.94
N HIS A 519 -22.47 25.25 4.42
CA HIS A 519 -23.57 24.27 4.29
C HIS A 519 -23.13 22.91 3.71
N PHE A 520 -22.34 22.89 2.65
CA PHE A 520 -21.93 21.65 1.98
C PHE A 520 -20.92 20.79 2.79
N LYS A 521 -20.32 21.32 3.87
CA LYS A 521 -19.45 20.55 4.79
C LYS A 521 -20.17 20.07 6.06
N GLN A 522 -21.40 20.51 6.32
CA GLN A 522 -22.11 20.21 7.58
C GLN A 522 -22.24 18.71 7.83
N GLY A 523 -22.53 17.91 6.79
CA GLY A 523 -22.65 16.46 6.90
C GLY A 523 -21.33 15.75 7.28
N VAL A 524 -20.18 16.27 6.83
CA VAL A 524 -18.86 15.77 7.24
C VAL A 524 -18.60 16.13 8.69
N TYR A 525 -18.89 17.37 9.09
CA TYR A 525 -18.67 17.84 10.46
C TYR A 525 -19.55 17.10 11.48
N SER A 526 -20.80 16.79 11.14
CA SER A 526 -21.67 15.97 12.00
C SER A 526 -21.11 14.57 12.24
N GLN A 527 -20.52 13.95 11.21
CA GLN A 527 -19.86 12.64 11.35
C GLN A 527 -18.59 12.72 12.19
N VAL A 528 -17.79 13.77 12.01
CA VAL A 528 -16.60 14.04 12.82
C VAL A 528 -16.98 14.24 14.29
N ALA A 529 -18.02 15.04 14.56
CA ALA A 529 -18.53 15.28 15.91
C ALA A 529 -19.02 13.99 16.58
N ALA A 530 -19.83 13.20 15.86
CA ALA A 530 -20.34 11.91 16.35
C ALA A 530 -19.21 10.91 16.66
N HIS A 531 -18.12 10.93 15.88
CA HIS A 531 -17.01 10.00 16.06
C HIS A 531 -16.04 10.44 17.16
N PHE A 532 -15.64 11.71 17.20
CA PHE A 532 -14.62 12.20 18.14
C PHE A 532 -15.18 12.72 19.45
N GLY A 533 -16.45 13.12 19.52
CA GLY A 533 -17.08 13.63 20.76
C GLY A 533 -16.93 12.69 21.96
N PRO A 534 -17.31 11.40 21.85
CA PRO A 534 -17.13 10.43 22.94
C PRO A 534 -15.65 10.24 23.34
N GLU A 535 -14.74 10.32 22.37
CA GLU A 535 -13.30 10.16 22.60
C GLU A 535 -12.71 11.33 23.39
N ILE A 536 -13.09 12.56 23.02
CA ILE A 536 -12.69 13.79 23.73
C ILE A 536 -13.25 13.75 25.17
N ALA A 537 -14.54 13.43 25.34
CA ALA A 537 -15.17 13.34 26.65
C ALA A 537 -14.47 12.32 27.56
N ARG A 538 -14.15 11.14 27.03
CA ARG A 538 -13.42 10.08 27.76
C ARG A 538 -12.04 10.55 28.22
N ARG A 539 -11.28 11.23 27.34
CA ARG A 539 -9.92 11.68 27.63
C ARG A 539 -9.87 12.85 28.61
N CYS A 540 -10.78 13.81 28.47
CA CYS A 540 -10.89 14.93 29.41
C CYS A 540 -11.37 14.43 30.78
N GLY A 541 -12.34 13.50 30.82
CA GLY A 541 -12.81 12.86 32.05
C GLY A 541 -11.75 12.01 32.77
N ALA A 542 -10.89 11.31 32.03
CA ALA A 542 -9.78 10.55 32.61
C ALA A 542 -8.68 11.45 33.19
N ALA A 543 -8.43 12.62 32.59
CA ALA A 543 -7.45 13.59 33.09
C ALA A 543 -7.88 14.24 34.41
N VAL A 544 -9.19 14.41 34.64
CA VAL A 544 -9.75 14.91 35.91
C VAL A 544 -9.56 13.90 37.04
N ARG A 545 -9.71 12.59 36.77
CA ARG A 545 -9.55 11.51 37.76
C ARG A 545 -8.10 11.20 38.16
N MET A 546 -7.11 11.65 37.40
CA MET A 546 -5.69 11.50 37.76
C MET A 546 -5.13 12.71 38.54
N ARG A 547 -5.92 13.79 38.68
CA ARG A 547 -5.54 15.02 39.41
C ARG A 547 -6.33 15.22 40.72
N ALA A 548 -7.36 14.42 40.96
CA ALA A 548 -8.10 14.31 42.21
C ALA A 548 -7.58 13.11 42.99
#